data_AF-A0A1H7INT2-F1
#
_entry.id   AF-A0A1H7INT2-F1
#
_cell.length_a   1.000
_cell.length_b   1.000
_cell.length_c   1.000
_cell.angle_alpha   90.00
_cell.angle_beta   90.00
_cell.angle_gamma   90.00
#
_symmetry.space_group_name_H-M   'P 1'
#
loop_
_entity.id
_entity.type
_entity.pdbx_description
1 polymer ?
#
loop_
_entity_poly.entity_id
_entity_poly.type
_entity_poly.pdbx_seq_one_letter_code
_entity_poly.pdbx_strand_id
1 'polypeptide(L)'
;MQIIVTSNTQEDSLTPKEKQITSVALLNIVSLVNGLTTGKEMVMNPLPDDALGFDIHFSHEASEEEKQNFSGRVVRQLDTFFMMAELDYSTKID
;
A
#
# COMPACT_ATOMS: atom_id res chain seq x y z
N MET A 1 4.16 -6.13 -8.84
CA MET A 1 3.43 -6.55 -7.62
C MET A 1 2.47 -5.44 -7.32
N GLN A 2 1.19 -5.73 -7.11
CA GLN A 2 0.18 -4.70 -6.92
C GLN A 2 -0.25 -4.64 -5.46
N ILE A 3 -0.26 -3.45 -4.88
CA ILE A 3 -0.92 -3.17 -3.61
C ILE A 3 -2.25 -2.54 -3.93
N ILE A 4 -3.33 -3.15 -3.47
CA ILE A 4 -4.71 -2.70 -3.68
C ILE A 4 -5.36 -2.53 -2.33
N VAL A 5 -6.01 -1.38 -2.12
CA VAL A 5 -6.80 -1.10 -0.92
C VAL A 5 -8.27 -1.04 -1.31
N THR A 6 -9.08 -1.83 -0.63
CA THR A 6 -10.52 -1.92 -0.86
C THR A 6 -11.29 -1.60 0.41
N SER A 7 -12.38 -0.85 0.29
CA SER A 7 -13.32 -0.70 1.40
C SER A 7 -14.05 -2.02 1.66
N ASN A 8 -14.24 -2.36 2.92
CA ASN A 8 -15.00 -3.54 3.33
C ASN A 8 -16.52 -3.25 3.38
N THR A 9 -16.92 -1.98 3.37
CA THR A 9 -18.30 -1.51 3.36
C THR A 9 -18.63 -0.85 2.01
N GLN A 10 -19.89 -0.95 1.57
CA GLN A 10 -20.33 -0.26 0.35
C GLN A 10 -20.63 1.24 0.57
N GLU A 11 -20.75 1.67 1.83
CA GLU A 11 -21.21 3.02 2.19
C GLU A 11 -20.08 4.03 2.37
N ASP A 12 -18.83 3.60 2.63
CA ASP A 12 -17.72 4.51 2.95
C ASP A 12 -16.95 4.95 1.71
N SER A 13 -17.57 5.82 0.90
CA SER A 13 -16.83 6.50 -0.17
C SER A 13 -15.99 7.64 0.43
N LEU A 14 -14.66 7.49 0.43
CA LEU A 14 -13.75 8.57 0.81
C LEU A 14 -13.99 9.79 -0.08
N THR A 15 -14.04 10.98 0.54
CA THR A 15 -14.00 12.25 -0.17
C THR A 15 -12.71 12.39 -0.97
N PRO A 16 -12.65 13.25 -1.99
CA PRO A 16 -11.41 13.46 -2.76
C PRO A 16 -10.19 13.82 -1.90
N LYS A 17 -10.42 14.60 -0.83
CA LYS A 17 -9.36 14.97 0.11
C LYS A 17 -8.88 13.77 0.92
N GLU A 18 -9.78 12.93 1.41
CA GLU A 18 -9.43 11.73 2.16
C GLU A 18 -8.73 10.70 1.26
N LYS A 19 -9.18 10.53 0.02
CA LYS A 19 -8.46 9.73 -0.97
C LYS A 19 -7.02 10.21 -1.13
N GLN A 20 -6.81 11.52 -1.24
CA GLN A 20 -5.46 12.07 -1.36
C GLN A 20 -4.60 11.82 -0.11
N ILE A 21 -5.17 11.99 1.09
CA ILE A 21 -4.48 11.70 2.36
C ILE A 21 -4.10 10.22 2.42
N THR A 22 -5.04 9.33 2.11
CA THR A 22 -4.82 7.88 2.08
C THR A 22 -3.77 7.49 1.06
N SER A 23 -3.79 8.04 -0.16
CA SER A 23 -2.76 7.79 -1.18
C SER A 23 -1.36 8.24 -0.72
N VAL A 24 -1.26 9.37 -0.02
CA VAL A 24 0.01 9.83 0.54
C VAL A 24 0.46 8.93 1.70
N ALA A 25 -0.45 8.46 2.55
CA ALA A 25 -0.12 7.51 3.61
C ALA A 25 0.39 6.18 3.03
N LEU A 26 -0.31 5.64 2.03
CA LEU A 26 0.09 4.45 1.28
C LEU A 26 1.50 4.61 0.71
N LEU A 27 1.74 5.70 -0.02
CA LEU A 27 3.06 5.99 -0.61
C LEU A 27 4.18 5.98 0.43
N ASN A 28 3.96 6.66 1.57
CA ASN A 28 4.96 6.77 2.63
C ASN A 28 5.22 5.42 3.32
N ILE A 29 4.16 4.69 3.66
CA ILE A 29 4.29 3.38 4.33
C ILE A 29 5.03 2.41 3.43
N VAL A 30 4.64 2.33 2.16
CA VAL A 30 5.25 1.44 1.17
C VAL A 30 6.72 1.81 0.93
N SER A 31 7.03 3.10 0.78
CA SER A 31 8.42 3.58 0.61
C SER A 31 9.30 3.26 1.82
N LEU A 32 8.80 3.49 3.02
CA LEU A 32 9.54 3.25 4.26
C LEU A 32 9.78 1.74 4.45
N VAL A 33 8.76 0.91 4.24
CA VAL A 33 8.90 -0.54 4.35
C VAL A 33 9.88 -1.08 3.32
N ASN A 34 9.87 -0.58 2.08
CA ASN A 34 10.87 -0.94 1.08
C ASN A 34 12.28 -0.56 1.54
N GLY A 35 12.49 0.67 2.01
CA GLY A 35 13.79 1.12 2.51
C GLY A 35 14.32 0.29 3.67
N LEU A 36 13.42 -0.19 4.55
CA LEU A 36 13.79 -1.07 5.67
C LEU A 36 14.02 -2.54 5.27
N THR A 37 13.37 -3.01 4.21
CA THR A 37 13.39 -4.44 3.84
C THR A 37 14.46 -4.72 2.80
N THR A 38 14.52 -3.92 1.73
CA THR A 38 15.45 -4.13 0.62
C THR A 38 16.61 -3.13 0.67
N GLY A 39 16.37 -1.92 1.15
CA GLY A 39 17.35 -0.81 1.10
C GLY A 39 17.69 -0.34 -0.31
N LYS A 40 16.90 -0.73 -1.32
CA LYS A 40 17.16 -0.43 -2.74
C LYS A 40 16.00 0.33 -3.38
N GLU A 41 16.25 0.85 -4.56
CA GLU A 41 15.26 1.60 -5.33
C GLU A 41 14.05 0.74 -5.72
N MET A 42 12.90 1.40 -5.79
CA MET A 42 11.62 0.82 -6.14
C MET A 42 10.79 1.89 -6.84
N VAL A 43 10.12 1.49 -7.92
CA VAL A 43 9.19 2.35 -8.65
C VAL A 43 7.77 1.97 -8.22
N MET A 44 6.96 2.98 -7.93
CA MET A 44 5.54 2.82 -7.61
C MET A 44 4.73 3.64 -8.60
N ASN A 45 3.85 2.98 -9.35
CA ASN A 45 2.93 3.62 -10.26
C ASN A 45 1.52 3.57 -9.67
N PRO A 46 0.77 4.68 -9.61
CA PRO A 46 -0.61 4.64 -9.16
C PRO A 46 -1.46 3.75 -10.08
N LEU A 47 -2.44 3.05 -9.51
CA LEU A 47 -3.38 2.26 -10.29
C LEU A 47 -4.35 3.14 -11.09
N PRO A 48 -4.85 2.67 -12.25
CA PRO A 48 -5.89 3.36 -13.01
C PRO A 48 -7.26 3.34 -12.29
N ASP A 49 -8.22 4.11 -12.83
CA ASP A 49 -9.65 4.08 -12.47
C ASP A 49 -10.02 4.42 -11.00
N ASP A 50 -9.36 5.43 -10.42
CA ASP A 50 -9.57 5.89 -9.03
C ASP A 50 -9.34 4.83 -7.94
N ALA A 51 -8.73 3.69 -8.29
CA ALA A 51 -8.36 2.66 -7.33
C ALA A 51 -7.28 3.18 -6.37
N LEU A 52 -7.46 2.91 -5.08
CA LEU A 52 -6.48 3.24 -4.06
C LEU A 52 -5.41 2.14 -4.02
N GLY A 53 -4.26 2.42 -4.61
CA GLY A 53 -3.18 1.45 -4.66
C GLY A 53 -2.04 1.83 -5.60
N PHE A 54 -1.04 0.95 -5.65
CA PHE A 54 0.15 1.12 -6.47
C PHE A 54 0.56 -0.20 -7.12
N ASP A 55 0.98 -0.14 -8.38
CA ASP A 55 1.78 -1.19 -9.01
C ASP A 55 3.27 -0.92 -8.75
N ILE A 56 3.93 -1.93 -8.19
CA ILE A 56 5.28 -1.86 -7.65
C ILE A 56 6.24 -2.70 -8.48
N HIS A 57 7.35 -2.06 -8.83
CA HIS A 57 8.47 -2.64 -9.54
C HIS A 57 9.74 -2.42 -8.74
N PHE A 58 10.33 -3.50 -8.24
CA PHE A 58 11.67 -3.46 -7.66
C PHE A 58 12.69 -3.26 -8.78
N SER A 59 13.59 -2.29 -8.64
CA SER A 59 14.63 -2.03 -9.67
C SER A 59 15.69 -3.13 -9.76
N HIS A 60 15.61 -4.11 -8.86
CA HIS A 60 16.53 -5.21 -8.70
C HIS A 60 15.74 -6.50 -8.45
N GLU A 61 16.41 -7.63 -8.66
CA GLU A 61 15.84 -8.94 -8.33
C GLU A 61 15.75 -9.08 -6.80
N ALA A 62 14.59 -8.78 -6.24
CA ALA A 62 14.26 -9.07 -4.85
C ALA A 62 14.02 -10.58 -4.70
N SER A 63 14.63 -11.17 -3.68
CA SER A 63 14.38 -12.57 -3.31
C SER A 63 12.92 -12.78 -2.88
N GLU A 64 12.44 -14.02 -2.98
CA GLU A 64 11.08 -14.34 -2.51
C GLU A 64 10.91 -14.07 -1.00
N GLU A 65 11.96 -14.24 -0.21
CA GLU A 65 11.95 -13.90 1.23
C GLU A 65 11.79 -12.38 1.45
N GLU A 66 12.55 -11.55 0.71
CA GLU A 66 12.42 -10.09 0.78
C GLU A 66 11.02 -9.65 0.35
N LYS A 67 10.46 -10.23 -0.72
CA LYS A 67 9.09 -9.94 -1.18
C LYS A 67 8.05 -10.31 -0.13
N GLN A 68 8.15 -11.51 0.47
CA GLN A 68 7.21 -11.94 1.51
C GLN A 68 7.30 -11.06 2.77
N ASN A 69 8.52 -10.73 3.21
CA ASN A 69 8.74 -9.84 4.35
C ASN A 69 8.21 -8.43 4.08
N PHE A 70 8.48 -7.90 2.89
CA PHE A 70 7.95 -6.62 2.42
C PHE A 70 6.43 -6.63 2.44
N SER A 71 5.79 -7.58 1.77
CA SER A 71 4.34 -7.68 1.67
C SER A 71 3.68 -7.80 3.04
N GLY A 72 4.18 -8.68 3.90
CA GLY A 72 3.63 -8.87 5.24
C GLY A 72 3.75 -7.63 6.13
N ARG A 73 4.84 -6.86 6.00
CA ARG A 73 5.02 -5.60 6.71
C ARG A 73 4.10 -4.51 6.17
N VAL A 74 3.98 -4.38 4.85
CA VAL A 74 3.10 -3.41 4.20
C VAL A 74 1.65 -3.62 4.67
N VAL A 75 1.14 -4.84 4.55
CA VAL A 75 -0.24 -5.17 4.98
C VAL A 75 -0.44 -4.79 6.45
N ARG A 76 0.46 -5.23 7.34
CA ARG A 76 0.32 -4.93 8.78
C ARG A 76 0.32 -3.43 9.09
N GLN A 77 1.20 -2.65 8.45
CA GLN A 77 1.29 -1.21 8.70
C GLN A 77 0.09 -0.46 8.14
N LEU A 78 -0.42 -0.86 6.97
CA LEU A 78 -1.62 -0.27 6.38
C LEU A 78 -2.87 -0.62 7.19
N ASP A 79 -3.05 -1.87 7.59
CA ASP A 79 -4.18 -2.28 8.42
C ASP A 79 -4.16 -1.55 9.77
N THR A 80 -2.97 -1.34 10.36
CA THR A 80 -2.82 -0.53 11.57
C THR A 80 -3.20 0.93 11.34
N PHE A 81 -2.76 1.52 10.22
CA PHE A 81 -3.13 2.89 9.84
C PHE A 81 -4.64 3.03 9.67
N PHE A 82 -5.29 2.11 8.95
CA PHE A 82 -6.75 2.14 8.74
C PHE A 82 -7.52 1.97 10.05
N MET A 83 -7.10 1.04 10.91
CA MET A 83 -7.67 0.88 12.24
C MET A 83 -7.56 2.15 13.08
N MET A 84 -6.41 2.83 13.07
CA MET A 84 -6.21 4.08 13.82
C MET A 84 -6.99 5.27 13.22
N ALA A 85 -7.23 5.25 11.92
CA ALA A 85 -8.02 6.26 11.22
C ALA A 85 -9.53 5.97 11.26
N GLU A 86 -9.95 4.87 11.91
CA GLU A 86 -11.33 4.38 11.95
C GLU A 86 -11.91 4.14 10.54
N LEU A 87 -11.06 3.70 9.61
CA LEU A 87 -11.42 3.37 8.23
C LEU A 87 -11.58 1.85 8.08
N ASP A 88 -12.76 1.39 7.62
CA ASP A 88 -13.00 -0.04 7.35
C ASP A 88 -12.50 -0.44 5.95
N TYR A 89 -11.18 -0.55 5.84
CA TYR A 89 -10.47 -0.88 4.60
C TYR A 89 -9.57 -2.09 4.80
N SER A 90 -9.36 -2.85 3.73
CA SER A 90 -8.45 -3.99 3.69
C SER A 90 -7.39 -3.81 2.61
N THR A 91 -6.19 -4.35 2.90
CA THR A 91 -5.07 -4.33 1.96
C THR A 91 -4.89 -5.72 1.35
N LYS A 92 -4.80 -5.77 0.02
CA LYS A 92 -4.41 -6.97 -0.73
C LYS A 92 -3.12 -6.70 -1.51
N ILE A 93 -2.23 -7.68 -1.54
CA ILE A 93 -1.02 -7.63 -2.36
C ILE A 93 -1.01 -8.83 -3.32
N ASP A 94 -0.97 -8.53 -4.62
CA ASP A 94 -0.98 -9.50 -5.74
C ASP A 94 0.35 -9.52 -6.51
#